data_AF-A0A8H4GXF7-F1
#
_entry.id   AF-A0A8H4GXF7-F1
#
_cell.length_a   1.000
_cell.length_b   1.000
_cell.length_c   1.000
_cell.angle_alpha   90.00
_cell.angle_beta   90.00
_cell.angle_gamma   90.00
#
_symmetry.space_group_name_H-M   'P 1'
#
loop_
_entity.id
_entity.type
_entity.pdbx_description
1 polymer ?
#
loop_
_entity_poly.entity_id
_entity_poly.type
_entity_poly.pdbx_seq_one_letter_code
_entity_poly.pdbx_strand_id
1 'polypeptide(L)'
;MSEEEYAAYVRSRMWARTREGMLEEQERLRAERARQKRREEESAGTQRERMRFEQAMEESLQRGRERRRLKVWKTAWDEYRRAWEEVNQEVNVGEGERRPFRNLVFWPVESGKRRDVSREAVEEFMRHAPVEVSGMADGDEADATAGLLAVLKSERIRWHPDKMQHRYGALGIDESVLASVTEVFQIIDHMWNETRARQ
;
A
#
# COMPACT_ATOMS: atom_id res chain seq x y z
N MET A 1 -53.31 -78.28 4.55
CA MET A 1 -52.94 -76.88 4.24
C MET A 1 -54.21 -76.08 4.34
N SER A 2 -54.36 -75.23 5.35
CA SER A 2 -55.53 -74.37 5.43
C SER A 2 -55.39 -73.22 4.43
N GLU A 3 -56.50 -72.73 3.88
CA GLU A 3 -56.49 -71.56 2.97
C GLU A 3 -55.85 -70.32 3.63
N GLU A 4 -55.90 -70.26 4.96
CA GLU A 4 -55.33 -69.21 5.79
C GLU A 4 -53.79 -69.22 5.79
N GLU A 5 -53.16 -70.40 5.82
CA GLU A 5 -51.70 -70.58 5.70
C GLU A 5 -51.20 -70.21 4.29
N TYR A 6 -51.97 -70.57 3.25
CA TYR A 6 -51.64 -70.21 1.87
C TYR A 6 -51.76 -68.70 1.63
N ALA A 7 -52.80 -68.06 2.17
CA ALA A 7 -52.98 -66.61 2.09
C ALA A 7 -51.89 -65.84 2.86
N ALA A 8 -51.40 -66.37 3.98
CA ALA A 8 -50.27 -65.78 4.71
C ALA A 8 -48.95 -65.90 3.91
N TYR A 9 -48.69 -67.06 3.31
CA TYR A 9 -47.49 -67.30 2.48
C TYR A 9 -47.47 -66.43 1.21
N VAL A 10 -48.60 -66.27 0.52
CA VAL A 10 -48.68 -65.42 -0.67
C VAL A 10 -48.51 -63.94 -0.32
N ARG A 11 -49.07 -63.48 0.81
CA ARG A 11 -48.90 -62.10 1.29
C ARG A 11 -47.45 -61.80 1.68
N SER A 12 -46.78 -62.72 2.38
CA SER A 12 -45.37 -62.54 2.75
C SER A 12 -44.46 -62.55 1.52
N ARG A 13 -44.74 -63.39 0.52
CA ARG A 13 -43.95 -63.45 -0.72
C ARG A 13 -44.20 -62.23 -1.63
N MET A 14 -45.42 -61.70 -1.70
CA MET A 14 -45.69 -60.43 -2.38
C MET A 14 -44.97 -59.26 -1.68
N TRP A 15 -45.02 -59.21 -0.35
CA TRP A 15 -44.30 -58.19 0.42
C TRP A 15 -42.79 -58.27 0.27
N ALA A 16 -42.23 -59.48 0.21
CA ALA A 16 -40.80 -59.69 -0.02
C ALA A 16 -40.36 -59.12 -1.39
N ARG A 17 -41.15 -59.38 -2.45
CA ARG A 17 -40.88 -58.90 -3.80
C ARG A 17 -41.05 -57.38 -3.95
N THR A 18 -42.02 -56.78 -3.28
CA THR A 18 -42.19 -55.31 -3.27
C THR A 18 -41.13 -54.62 -2.43
N ARG A 19 -40.67 -55.25 -1.34
CA ARG A 19 -39.59 -54.71 -0.48
C ARG A 19 -38.24 -54.74 -1.17
N GLU A 20 -37.98 -55.74 -2.01
CA GLU A 20 -36.75 -55.86 -2.79
C GLU A 20 -36.60 -54.70 -3.79
N GLY A 21 -37.63 -54.39 -4.58
CA GLY A 21 -37.61 -53.25 -5.50
C GLY A 21 -37.52 -51.88 -4.78
N MET A 22 -38.16 -51.75 -3.62
CA MET A 22 -38.08 -50.53 -2.79
C MET A 22 -36.70 -50.32 -2.17
N LEU A 23 -35.98 -51.41 -1.81
CA LEU A 23 -34.62 -51.34 -1.29
C LEU A 23 -33.62 -50.95 -2.37
N GLU A 24 -33.74 -51.53 -3.57
CA GLU A 24 -32.91 -51.17 -4.73
C GLU A 24 -33.10 -49.70 -5.12
N GLU A 25 -34.33 -49.20 -5.13
CA GLU A 25 -34.63 -47.79 -5.44
C GLU A 25 -34.08 -46.84 -4.36
N GLN A 26 -34.17 -47.22 -3.08
CA GLN A 26 -33.56 -46.46 -1.98
C GLN A 26 -32.02 -46.44 -2.06
N GLU A 27 -31.41 -47.56 -2.45
CA GLU A 27 -29.96 -47.67 -2.60
C GLU A 27 -29.45 -46.83 -3.78
N ARG A 28 -30.19 -46.83 -4.90
CA ARG A 28 -29.89 -45.96 -6.06
C ARG A 28 -29.97 -44.48 -5.69
N LEU A 29 -31.01 -44.05 -4.98
CA LEU A 29 -31.16 -42.67 -4.52
C LEU A 29 -30.06 -42.25 -3.53
N ARG A 30 -29.64 -43.15 -2.63
CA ARG A 30 -28.51 -42.90 -1.72
C ARG A 30 -27.19 -42.79 -2.47
N ALA A 31 -26.94 -43.68 -3.43
CA ALA A 31 -25.74 -43.65 -4.26
C ALA A 31 -25.65 -42.38 -5.11
N GLU A 32 -26.77 -41.92 -5.67
CA GLU A 32 -26.84 -40.68 -6.43
C GLU A 32 -26.59 -39.44 -5.57
N ARG A 33 -27.24 -39.34 -4.40
CA ARG A 33 -26.98 -38.25 -3.43
C ARG A 33 -25.55 -38.24 -2.93
N ALA A 34 -24.96 -39.42 -2.68
CA ALA A 34 -23.57 -39.53 -2.26
C ALA A 34 -22.60 -39.06 -3.36
N ARG A 35 -22.89 -39.38 -4.63
CA ARG A 35 -22.11 -38.90 -5.79
C ARG A 35 -22.24 -37.40 -5.98
N GLN A 36 -23.45 -36.84 -5.83
CA GLN A 36 -23.68 -35.40 -5.94
C GLN A 36 -22.95 -34.65 -4.82
N LYS A 37 -23.08 -35.11 -3.57
CA LYS A 37 -22.40 -34.51 -2.43
C LYS A 37 -20.87 -34.52 -2.59
N ARG A 38 -20.29 -35.62 -3.08
CA ARG A 38 -18.84 -35.67 -3.38
C ARG A 38 -18.42 -34.66 -4.44
N ARG A 39 -19.19 -34.50 -5.52
CA ARG A 39 -18.90 -33.50 -6.56
C ARG A 39 -19.00 -32.07 -6.06
N GLU A 40 -19.98 -31.79 -5.21
CA GLU A 40 -20.15 -30.47 -4.57
C GLU A 40 -18.99 -30.18 -3.60
N GLU A 41 -18.56 -31.17 -2.81
CA GLU A 41 -17.41 -31.05 -1.91
C GLU A 41 -16.09 -30.85 -2.68
N GLU A 42 -15.86 -31.60 -3.76
CA GLU A 42 -14.68 -31.41 -4.64
C GLU A 42 -14.68 -30.03 -5.30
N SER A 43 -15.83 -29.58 -5.81
CA SER A 43 -15.97 -28.23 -6.40
C SER A 43 -15.76 -27.13 -5.35
N ALA A 44 -16.32 -27.29 -4.15
CA ALA A 44 -16.16 -26.33 -3.07
C ALA A 44 -14.70 -26.28 -2.56
N GLY A 45 -14.02 -27.43 -2.48
CA GLY A 45 -12.59 -27.50 -2.16
C GLY A 45 -11.74 -26.76 -3.18
N THR A 46 -11.96 -27.04 -4.47
CA THR A 46 -11.24 -26.42 -5.58
C THR A 46 -11.45 -24.90 -5.63
N GLN A 47 -12.67 -24.42 -5.38
CA GLN A 47 -12.96 -22.99 -5.31
C GLN A 47 -12.27 -22.31 -4.12
N ARG A 48 -12.24 -22.95 -2.95
CA ARG A 48 -11.54 -22.43 -1.76
C ARG A 48 -10.03 -22.35 -1.99
N GLU A 49 -9.44 -23.35 -2.64
CA GLU A 49 -8.03 -23.33 -2.99
C GLU A 49 -7.69 -22.23 -4.01
N ARG A 50 -8.53 -22.05 -5.04
CA ARG A 50 -8.39 -20.94 -5.98
C ARG A 50 -8.45 -19.58 -5.30
N MET A 51 -9.46 -19.34 -4.45
CA MET A 51 -9.57 -18.07 -3.72
C MET A 51 -8.36 -17.81 -2.81
N ARG A 52 -7.87 -18.84 -2.10
CA ARG A 52 -6.66 -18.72 -1.26
C ARG A 52 -5.42 -18.39 -2.09
N PHE A 53 -5.28 -19.02 -3.26
CA PHE A 53 -4.18 -18.75 -4.17
C PHE A 53 -4.25 -17.35 -4.76
N GLU A 54 -5.43 -16.89 -5.17
CA GLU A 54 -5.67 -15.53 -5.66
C GLU A 54 -5.35 -14.49 -4.57
N GLN A 55 -5.82 -14.70 -3.34
CA GLN A 55 -5.50 -13.84 -2.19
C GLN A 55 -4.00 -13.78 -1.91
N ALA A 56 -3.33 -14.93 -1.87
CA ALA A 56 -1.87 -14.98 -1.63
C ALA A 56 -1.07 -14.33 -2.78
N MET A 57 -1.53 -14.47 -4.03
CA MET A 57 -0.94 -13.80 -5.19
C MET A 57 -1.12 -12.29 -5.11
N GLU A 58 -2.33 -11.82 -4.78
CA GLU A 58 -2.64 -10.40 -4.63
C GLU A 58 -1.83 -9.76 -3.51
N GLU A 59 -1.73 -10.41 -2.34
CA GLU A 59 -0.88 -9.94 -1.25
C GLU A 59 0.60 -9.90 -1.64
N SER A 60 1.09 -10.88 -2.40
CA SER A 60 2.47 -10.91 -2.87
C SER A 60 2.76 -9.79 -3.88
N LEU A 61 1.80 -9.49 -4.76
CA LEU A 61 1.86 -8.35 -5.69
C LEU A 61 1.80 -7.02 -4.92
N GLN A 62 0.96 -6.91 -3.89
CA GLN A 62 0.87 -5.73 -3.00
C GLN A 62 2.23 -5.45 -2.34
N ARG A 63 2.80 -6.46 -1.67
CA ARG A 63 4.13 -6.38 -1.03
C ARG A 63 5.24 -6.08 -2.05
N GLY A 64 5.09 -6.56 -3.29
CA GLY A 64 5.99 -6.24 -4.39
C GLY A 64 5.93 -4.77 -4.81
N ARG A 65 4.72 -4.19 -4.91
CA ARG A 65 4.49 -2.78 -5.22
C ARG A 65 4.98 -1.87 -4.11
N GLU A 66 4.71 -2.20 -2.85
CA GLU A 66 5.16 -1.45 -1.68
C GLU A 66 6.69 -1.37 -1.58
N ARG A 67 7.39 -2.49 -1.77
CA ARG A 67 8.87 -2.50 -1.76
C ARG A 67 9.47 -1.69 -2.91
N ARG A 68 8.85 -1.70 -4.09
CA ARG A 68 9.28 -0.84 -5.20
C ARG A 68 9.04 0.63 -4.88
N ARG A 69 7.88 0.95 -4.31
CA ARG A 69 7.51 2.30 -3.90
C ARG A 69 8.45 2.88 -2.86
N LEU A 70 8.78 2.11 -1.81
CA LEU A 70 9.77 2.51 -0.79
C LEU A 70 11.16 2.78 -1.40
N LYS A 71 11.59 1.96 -2.37
CA LYS A 71 12.84 2.20 -3.10
C LYS A 71 12.78 3.49 -3.94
N VAL A 72 11.68 3.73 -4.64
CA VAL A 72 11.47 4.96 -5.41
C VAL A 72 11.54 6.18 -4.51
N TRP A 73 10.86 6.17 -3.36
CA TRP A 73 10.91 7.27 -2.40
C TRP A 73 12.30 7.50 -1.83
N LYS A 74 13.02 6.43 -1.49
CA LYS A 74 14.41 6.54 -1.03
C LYS A 74 15.30 7.19 -2.09
N THR A 75 15.19 6.75 -3.35
CA THR A 75 15.94 7.35 -4.45
C THR A 75 15.56 8.81 -4.68
N ALA A 76 14.27 9.15 -4.67
CA ALA A 76 13.81 10.52 -4.80
C ALA A 76 14.34 11.42 -3.66
N TRP A 77 14.42 10.90 -2.43
CA TRP A 77 14.98 11.62 -1.30
C TRP A 77 16.51 11.80 -1.40
N ASP A 78 17.22 10.77 -1.88
CA ASP A 78 18.66 10.86 -2.12
C ASP A 78 18.96 11.90 -3.24
N GLU A 79 18.15 11.93 -4.29
CA GLU A 79 18.21 12.96 -5.34
C GLU A 79 17.90 14.36 -4.79
N TYR A 80 16.88 14.49 -3.93
CA TYR A 80 16.57 15.75 -3.24
C TYR A 80 17.76 16.27 -2.42
N ARG A 81 18.41 15.40 -1.63
CA ARG A 81 19.61 15.78 -0.85
C ARG A 81 20.76 16.23 -1.76
N ARG A 82 21.02 15.49 -2.83
CA ARG A 82 22.07 15.83 -3.81
C ARG A 82 21.80 17.15 -4.51
N ALA A 83 20.57 17.38 -4.95
CA ALA A 83 20.17 18.63 -5.57
C ALA A 83 20.41 19.82 -4.63
N TRP A 84 20.12 19.67 -3.34
CA TRP A 84 20.46 20.71 -2.35
C TRP A 84 21.96 20.93 -2.18
N GLU A 85 22.77 19.88 -2.22
CA GLU A 85 24.24 20.01 -2.21
C GLU A 85 24.74 20.77 -3.45
N GLU A 86 24.20 20.46 -4.63
CA GLU A 86 24.50 21.16 -5.88
C GLU A 86 24.09 22.64 -5.81
N VAL A 87 22.89 22.94 -5.32
CA VAL A 87 22.42 24.33 -5.15
C VAL A 87 23.36 25.09 -4.21
N ASN A 88 23.78 24.49 -3.10
CA ASN A 88 24.71 25.10 -2.15
C ASN A 88 26.10 25.35 -2.77
N GLN A 89 26.58 24.46 -3.64
CA GLN A 89 27.84 24.65 -4.37
C GLN A 89 27.71 25.77 -5.41
N GLU A 90 26.60 25.83 -6.15
CA GLU A 90 26.36 26.82 -7.20
C GLU A 90 26.33 28.26 -6.66
N VAL A 91 25.83 28.47 -5.44
CA VAL A 91 25.88 29.80 -4.79
C VAL A 91 27.31 30.33 -4.69
N ASN A 92 28.31 29.46 -4.58
CA ASN A 92 29.73 29.82 -4.47
C ASN A 92 30.43 29.94 -5.83
N VAL A 93 29.78 29.56 -6.94
CA VAL A 93 30.31 29.72 -8.30
C VAL A 93 30.22 31.20 -8.70
N GLY A 94 31.13 31.69 -9.54
CA GLY A 94 31.13 33.09 -10.00
C GLY A 94 29.86 33.45 -10.80
N GLU A 95 29.40 34.71 -10.70
CA GLU A 95 28.12 35.19 -11.25
C GLU A 95 27.89 34.89 -12.74
N GLY A 96 28.95 34.73 -13.55
CA GLY A 96 28.85 34.55 -15.00
C GLY A 96 28.44 33.16 -15.49
N GLU A 97 28.52 32.12 -14.66
CA GLU A 97 28.23 30.72 -15.05
C GLU A 97 27.08 30.09 -14.25
N ARG A 98 26.44 30.86 -13.35
CA ARG A 98 25.42 30.34 -12.44
C ARG A 98 24.18 29.87 -13.19
N ARG A 99 23.77 28.63 -12.93
CA ARG A 99 22.47 28.11 -13.34
C ARG A 99 21.36 28.74 -12.47
N PRO A 100 20.19 29.04 -13.04
CA PRO A 100 19.10 29.66 -12.29
C PRO A 100 18.54 28.69 -11.25
N PHE A 101 18.18 29.21 -10.06
CA PHE A 101 17.73 28.41 -8.92
C PHE A 101 16.62 27.40 -9.28
N ARG A 102 15.68 27.80 -10.14
CA ARG A 102 14.55 26.96 -10.59
C ARG A 102 14.94 25.66 -11.30
N ASN A 103 16.15 25.60 -11.87
CA ASN A 103 16.65 24.42 -12.58
C ASN A 103 17.44 23.48 -11.65
N LEU A 104 17.87 23.97 -10.49
CA LEU A 104 18.71 23.24 -9.53
C LEU A 104 17.90 22.70 -8.36
N VAL A 105 16.87 23.44 -7.95
CA VAL A 105 16.04 23.07 -6.81
C VAL A 105 15.21 21.83 -7.14
N PHE A 106 15.34 20.81 -6.30
CA PHE A 106 14.44 19.66 -6.29
C PHE A 106 13.27 19.96 -5.35
N TRP A 107 12.06 19.93 -5.90
CA TRP A 107 10.83 20.17 -5.13
C TRP A 107 10.47 18.92 -4.32
N PRO A 108 9.95 19.03 -3.09
CA PRO A 108 9.73 17.89 -2.21
C PRO A 108 8.48 17.09 -2.64
N VAL A 109 8.54 16.49 -3.83
CA VAL A 109 7.51 15.69 -4.49
C VAL A 109 8.20 14.57 -5.27
N GLU A 110 7.47 13.50 -5.59
CA GLU A 110 8.03 12.33 -6.28
C GLU A 110 8.76 12.69 -7.59
N SER A 111 8.23 13.65 -8.35
CA SER A 111 8.80 14.05 -9.63
C SER A 111 9.98 15.03 -9.53
N GLY A 112 10.21 15.60 -8.34
CA GLY A 112 11.16 16.69 -8.11
C GLY A 112 10.82 18.02 -8.78
N LYS A 113 9.65 18.14 -9.43
CA LYS A 113 9.28 19.29 -10.26
C LYS A 113 8.25 20.19 -9.59
N ARG A 114 8.40 21.49 -9.80
CA ARG A 114 7.48 22.52 -9.30
C ARG A 114 6.01 22.30 -9.68
N ARG A 115 5.75 21.85 -10.90
CA ARG A 115 4.39 21.68 -11.44
C ARG A 115 3.57 20.62 -10.72
N ASP A 116 4.23 19.69 -10.04
CA ASP A 116 3.61 18.58 -9.34
C ASP A 116 3.55 18.85 -7.82
N VAL A 117 3.86 20.08 -7.39
CA VAL A 117 3.72 20.52 -6.00
C VAL A 117 2.23 20.61 -5.66
N SER A 118 1.80 19.73 -4.78
CA SER A 118 0.50 19.80 -4.10
C SER A 118 0.70 19.49 -2.61
N ARG A 119 -0.28 19.84 -1.79
CA ARG A 119 -0.29 19.51 -0.36
C ARG A 119 -0.05 18.01 -0.15
N GLU A 120 -0.82 17.17 -0.84
CA GLU A 120 -0.78 15.72 -0.68
C GLU A 120 0.56 15.14 -1.13
N ALA A 121 1.12 15.64 -2.25
CA ALA A 121 2.39 15.18 -2.78
C ALA A 121 3.56 15.52 -1.84
N VAL A 122 3.57 16.74 -1.28
CA VAL A 122 4.59 17.18 -0.33
C VAL A 122 4.46 16.45 1.00
N GLU A 123 3.24 16.27 1.49
CA GLU A 123 2.99 15.50 2.70
C GLU A 123 3.44 14.05 2.55
N GLU A 124 3.13 13.42 1.41
CA GLU A 124 3.55 12.06 1.13
C GLU A 124 5.06 11.94 1.02
N PHE A 125 5.73 12.87 0.35
CA PHE A 125 7.18 12.91 0.25
C PHE A 125 7.85 13.04 1.64
N MET A 126 7.36 13.94 2.49
CA MET A 126 7.89 14.14 3.84
C MET A 126 7.65 12.94 4.77
N ARG A 127 6.51 12.24 4.64
CA ARG A 127 6.24 11.00 5.40
C ARG A 127 7.21 9.87 5.05
N HIS A 128 7.72 9.84 3.82
CA HIS A 128 8.71 8.86 3.36
C HIS A 128 10.15 9.35 3.50
N ALA A 129 10.38 10.48 4.20
CA ALA A 129 11.72 10.91 4.53
C ALA A 129 12.45 9.75 5.26
N PRO A 130 13.71 9.47 4.90
CA PRO A 130 14.52 8.51 5.61
C PRO A 130 14.75 9.07 7.01
N VAL A 131 13.89 8.67 7.95
CA VAL A 131 14.20 8.76 9.35
C VAL A 131 15.41 7.85 9.50
N GLU A 132 16.58 8.42 9.79
CA GLU A 132 17.78 7.67 10.17
C GLU A 132 17.52 7.02 11.54
N VAL A 133 16.51 6.13 11.61
CA VAL A 133 16.36 5.18 12.69
C VAL A 133 17.47 4.18 12.43
N SER A 134 18.54 4.35 13.18
CA SER A 134 19.58 3.35 13.39
C SER A 134 18.94 1.97 13.59
N GLY A 135 18.90 1.19 12.51
CA GLY A 135 18.74 -0.25 12.47
C GLY A 135 17.80 -0.89 13.50
N MET A 136 16.51 -0.54 13.54
CA MET A 136 15.50 -1.42 14.13
C MET A 136 14.21 -1.34 13.33
N ALA A 137 13.82 -2.49 12.75
CA ALA A 137 12.52 -2.68 12.11
C ALA A 137 11.35 -2.79 13.13
N ASP A 138 11.63 -2.51 14.41
CA ASP A 138 10.70 -2.54 15.55
C ASP A 138 10.89 -1.29 16.44
N GLY A 139 10.97 -0.11 15.82
CA GLY A 139 10.99 1.16 16.55
C GLY A 139 9.59 1.58 16.96
N ASP A 140 9.41 1.95 18.22
CA ASP A 140 8.16 2.45 18.79
C ASP A 140 7.59 3.59 17.90
N GLU A 141 6.27 3.66 17.72
CA GLU A 141 5.63 4.67 16.85
C GLU A 141 5.99 6.11 17.29
N ALA A 142 6.29 6.26 18.58
CA ALA A 142 6.82 7.49 19.19
C ALA A 142 8.22 7.89 18.66
N ASP A 143 9.12 6.94 18.40
CA ASP A 143 10.46 7.22 17.88
C ASP A 143 10.42 7.61 16.40
N ALA A 144 9.56 6.94 15.61
CA ALA A 144 9.34 7.28 14.21
C ALA A 144 8.75 8.71 14.06
N THR A 145 7.78 9.07 14.90
CA THR A 145 7.18 10.42 14.91
C THR A 145 8.18 11.49 15.38
N ALA A 146 9.01 11.20 16.39
CA ALA A 146 10.06 12.10 16.84
C ALA A 146 11.13 12.35 15.74
N GLY A 147 11.54 11.31 15.02
CA GLY A 147 12.44 11.43 13.88
C GLY A 147 11.86 12.24 12.73
N LEU A 148 10.58 12.02 12.39
CA LEU A 148 9.86 12.83 11.40
C LEU A 148 9.77 14.31 11.82
N LEU A 149 9.50 14.60 13.09
CA LEU A 149 9.46 15.97 13.62
C LEU A 149 10.80 16.69 13.48
N ALA A 150 11.92 15.99 13.69
CA ALA A 150 13.26 16.54 13.51
C ALA A 150 13.53 16.90 12.04
N VAL A 151 13.16 16.01 11.10
CA VAL A 151 13.27 16.28 9.66
C VAL A 151 12.41 17.48 9.27
N LEU A 152 11.12 17.49 9.63
CA LEU A 152 10.20 18.58 9.33
C LEU A 152 10.70 19.93 9.89
N LYS A 153 11.27 19.94 11.10
CA LYS A 153 11.87 21.15 11.68
C LYS A 153 13.04 21.67 10.85
N SER A 154 13.91 20.78 10.38
CA SER A 154 15.07 21.15 9.55
C SER A 154 14.63 21.68 8.19
N GLU A 155 13.65 21.02 7.54
CA GLU A 155 13.12 21.43 6.25
C GLU A 155 12.33 22.74 6.35
N ARG A 156 11.58 22.96 7.43
CA ARG A 156 10.89 24.23 7.71
C ARG A 156 11.85 25.42 7.71
N ILE A 157 13.00 25.28 8.37
CA ILE A 157 14.02 26.34 8.44
C ILE A 157 14.65 26.56 7.06
N ARG A 158 14.85 25.48 6.29
CA ARG A 158 15.43 25.54 4.94
C ARG A 158 14.48 26.24 3.96
N TRP A 159 13.22 25.84 3.91
CA TRP A 159 12.19 26.34 2.99
C TRP A 159 11.63 27.72 3.37
N HIS A 160 12.05 28.31 4.48
CA HIS A 160 11.59 29.63 4.87
C HIS A 160 11.90 30.68 3.79
N PRO A 161 10.91 31.44 3.29
CA PRO A 161 11.09 32.38 2.17
C PRO A 161 12.26 33.36 2.37
N ASP A 162 12.38 33.95 3.57
CA ASP A 162 13.51 34.81 3.95
C ASP A 162 14.87 34.12 3.83
N LYS A 163 15.01 32.89 4.33
CA LYS A 163 16.29 32.14 4.27
C LYS A 163 16.63 31.73 2.85
N MET A 164 15.62 31.40 2.06
CA MET A 164 15.76 31.05 0.65
C MET A 164 16.20 32.26 -0.18
N GLN A 165 15.57 33.41 0.03
CA GLN A 165 15.92 34.66 -0.64
C GLN A 165 17.31 35.16 -0.23
N HIS A 166 17.65 35.13 1.07
CA HIS A 166 18.96 35.57 1.54
C HIS A 166 20.11 34.69 1.06
N ARG A 167 19.93 33.36 0.97
CA ARG A 167 20.99 32.44 0.55
C ARG A 167 21.09 32.26 -0.96
N TYR A 168 19.95 32.19 -1.64
CA TYR A 168 19.87 31.83 -3.05
C TYR A 168 19.38 32.98 -3.93
N GLY A 169 19.14 34.17 -3.37
CA GLY A 169 18.71 35.34 -4.15
C GLY A 169 19.69 35.70 -5.29
N ALA A 170 20.98 35.39 -5.10
CA ALA A 170 22.02 35.57 -6.11
C ALA A 170 21.96 34.57 -7.29
N LEU A 171 21.09 33.55 -7.22
CA LEU A 171 20.81 32.57 -8.29
C LEU A 171 19.58 32.95 -9.14
N GLY A 172 19.04 34.16 -8.97
CA GLY A 172 17.89 34.64 -9.74
C GLY A 172 16.59 33.92 -9.37
N ILE A 173 16.08 34.19 -8.17
CA ILE A 173 14.78 33.67 -7.74
C ILE A 173 13.67 34.54 -8.33
N ASP A 174 12.91 33.97 -9.27
CA ASP A 174 11.69 34.60 -9.79
C ASP A 174 10.60 34.68 -8.70
N GLU A 175 9.74 35.69 -8.76
CA GLU A 175 8.59 35.84 -7.83
C GLU A 175 7.69 34.59 -7.84
N SER A 176 7.49 34.00 -9.02
CA SER A 176 6.74 32.75 -9.13
C SER A 176 7.40 31.63 -8.30
N VAL A 177 8.73 31.52 -8.32
CA VAL A 177 9.45 30.49 -7.56
C VAL A 177 9.32 30.74 -6.07
N LEU A 178 9.41 32.00 -5.64
CA LEU A 178 9.21 32.40 -4.25
C LEU A 178 7.80 32.04 -3.75
N ALA A 179 6.77 32.20 -4.59
CA ALA A 179 5.40 31.79 -4.26
C ALA A 179 5.30 30.29 -4.00
N SER A 180 5.91 29.46 -4.85
CA SER A 180 5.92 28.00 -4.64
C SER A 180 6.81 27.58 -3.47
N VAL A 181 7.92 28.28 -3.19
CA VAL A 181 8.70 28.08 -1.95
C VAL A 181 7.83 28.33 -0.72
N THR A 182 7.02 29.40 -0.75
CA THR A 182 6.11 29.75 0.34
C THR A 182 5.02 28.71 0.52
N GLU A 183 4.46 28.20 -0.58
CA GLU A 183 3.48 27.11 -0.56
C GLU A 183 4.04 25.85 0.11
N VAL A 184 5.23 25.42 -0.31
CA VAL A 184 5.94 24.28 0.31
C VAL A 184 6.19 24.53 1.79
N PHE A 185 6.65 25.73 2.16
CA PHE A 185 6.87 26.10 3.56
C PHE A 185 5.58 26.00 4.39
N GLN A 186 4.45 26.50 3.87
CA GLN A 186 3.16 26.45 4.56
C GLN A 186 2.69 25.00 4.78
N ILE A 187 2.88 24.13 3.78
CA ILE A 187 2.56 22.70 3.91
C ILE A 187 3.41 22.05 5.00
N ILE A 188 4.74 22.26 4.97
CA ILE A 188 5.66 21.71 5.98
C ILE A 188 5.37 22.26 7.38
N ASP A 189 5.10 23.56 7.51
CA ASP A 189 4.75 24.19 8.79
C ASP A 189 3.46 23.61 9.36
N HIS A 190 2.45 23.39 8.51
CA HIS A 190 1.21 22.74 8.91
C HIS A 190 1.44 21.29 9.36
N MET A 191 2.18 20.48 8.58
CA MET A 191 2.52 19.12 8.97
C MET A 191 3.27 19.05 10.29
N TRP A 192 4.21 19.98 10.52
CA TRP A 192 4.98 20.03 11.76
C TRP A 192 4.09 20.34 12.96
N ASN A 193 3.17 21.30 12.83
CA ASN A 193 2.21 21.64 13.88
C ASN A 193 1.26 20.47 14.17
N GLU A 194 0.75 19.79 13.14
CA GLU A 194 -0.12 18.62 13.30
C GLU A 194 0.60 17.45 13.97
N THR A 195 1.81 17.13 13.53
CA THR A 195 2.58 16.01 14.09
C THR A 195 2.97 16.30 15.54
N ARG A 196 3.27 17.58 15.86
CA ARG A 196 3.57 18.01 17.23
C ARG A 196 2.35 17.98 18.14
N ALA A 197 1.16 18.29 17.62
CA ALA A 197 -0.09 18.24 18.39
C ALA A 197 -0.56 16.80 18.70
N ARG A 198 -0.05 15.81 17.97
CA ARG A 198 -0.32 14.37 18.19
C ARG A 198 0.66 13.71 19.16
N GLN A 199 1.75 14.38 19.54
CA GLN A 199 2.67 13.98 20.62
C GLN A 199 2.13 14.42 21.97
#